data_AF-I3TRK9-F1
#
_entry.id   AF-I3TRK9-F1
#
_cell.length_a   1.000
_cell.length_b   1.000
_cell.length_c   1.000
_cell.angle_alpha   90.00
_cell.angle_beta   90.00
_cell.angle_gamma   90.00
#
_symmetry.space_group_name_H-M   'P 1'
#
loop_
_entity.id
_entity.type
_entity.pdbx_description
1 polymer ?
#
loop_
_entity_poly.entity_id
_entity_poly.type
_entity_poly.pdbx_seq_one_letter_code
_entity_poly.pdbx_strand_id
1 'polypeptide(L)'
;MFSTLRHLLRLSRIGYVLARHGALFPLEQLATQHPAAGFAGRTARRLTRRDLRELAEGERLARALTALGPSFVKLGQVLSIRADLIGETVARDLARLQDRLPPFPGADARRIIEQSFERPVSDLFAQFDDVPVAAASVAQVHFAETTDGREVAVKVLRPGVERALATDLALFAWIARWLERLLPGSRRLKPVEVVRTLSEVVAIETDLRMEAAAGQELRENFEGDPGFMVPEIDWMRTAARVMTLERITGGVRADDTAALEAAGLDGREIMANAARVFFLQVFRDGFFHGDMHPGNLFILPDGRIAVVDFGIMGRLDRQSRLYLAEMLRAFLTRDYDAVADVHFAAGFVPPDQSRPLFAQAARSIGEPILGKPQNEISIGRLLAQLFQVTTTFQMETQPQLLLLQKTMVQAEGMARLLDPGANMWVLAEPLIREWMAANLGPRARAETTAREMLHLAQRLPRIMDRLETLSDPERPRPVIMSGSRLSAAIGGGLLVALLWLILG
;
A
#
# COMPACT_ATOMS: atom_id res chain seq x y z
N MET A 1 35.54 0.65 6.01
CA MET A 1 35.68 -0.04 7.33
C MET A 1 34.77 0.55 8.41
N PHE A 2 34.75 1.88 8.63
CA PHE A 2 33.87 2.50 9.65
C PHE A 2 32.35 2.36 9.39
N SER A 3 31.91 2.31 8.13
CA SER A 3 30.50 2.04 7.79
C SER A 3 30.09 0.60 8.14
N THR A 4 30.93 -0.38 7.78
CA THR A 4 30.71 -1.80 8.08
C THR A 4 30.60 -2.06 9.59
N LEU A 5 31.47 -1.46 10.40
CA LEU A 5 31.41 -1.62 11.86
C LEU A 5 30.11 -1.04 12.46
N ARG A 6 29.67 0.13 11.98
CA ARG A 6 28.37 0.71 12.39
C ARG A 6 27.20 -0.18 12.02
N HIS A 7 27.20 -0.77 10.82
CA HIS A 7 26.18 -1.73 10.41
C HIS A 7 26.17 -2.98 11.30
N LEU A 8 27.34 -3.51 11.66
CA LEU A 8 27.45 -4.69 12.54
C LEU A 8 26.93 -4.43 13.95
N LEU A 9 27.25 -3.26 14.54
CA LEU A 9 26.72 -2.86 15.86
C LEU A 9 25.20 -2.65 15.83
N ARG A 10 24.68 -2.08 14.73
CA ARG A 10 23.23 -1.93 14.55
C ARG A 10 22.55 -3.29 14.40
N LEU A 11 23.15 -4.22 13.67
CA LEU A 11 22.67 -5.59 13.53
C LEU A 11 22.62 -6.35 14.85
N SER A 12 23.63 -6.19 15.72
CA SER A 12 23.59 -6.83 17.04
C SER A 12 22.43 -6.30 17.90
N ARG A 13 22.15 -4.99 17.83
CA ARG A 13 20.98 -4.41 18.50
C ARG A 13 19.67 -4.96 17.93
N ILE A 14 19.56 -5.05 16.60
CA ILE A 14 18.38 -5.61 15.93
C ILE A 14 18.17 -7.07 16.35
N GLY A 15 19.22 -7.88 16.27
CA GLY A 15 19.20 -9.29 16.70
C GLY A 15 18.79 -9.45 18.16
N TYR A 16 19.26 -8.58 19.05
CA TYR A 16 18.83 -8.56 20.46
C TYR A 16 17.34 -8.27 20.63
N VAL A 17 16.79 -7.27 19.92
CA VAL A 17 15.36 -6.94 19.99
C VAL A 17 14.51 -8.08 19.44
N LEU A 18 14.90 -8.66 18.30
CA LEU A 18 14.22 -9.82 17.71
C LEU A 18 14.25 -11.03 18.67
N ALA A 19 15.38 -11.30 19.30
CA ALA A 19 15.52 -12.38 20.30
C ALA A 19 14.58 -12.16 21.49
N ARG A 20 14.56 -10.94 22.05
CA ARG A 20 13.72 -10.60 23.20
C ARG A 20 12.23 -10.75 22.92
N HIS A 21 11.81 -10.55 21.68
CA HIS A 21 10.42 -10.73 21.23
C HIS A 21 10.11 -12.15 20.73
N GLY A 22 11.10 -13.05 20.65
CA GLY A 22 10.88 -14.38 20.08
C GLY A 22 10.59 -14.36 18.57
N ALA A 23 11.05 -13.33 17.87
CA ALA A 23 10.89 -13.12 16.44
C ALA A 23 12.03 -13.77 15.61
N LEU A 24 12.89 -14.58 16.26
CA LEU A 24 13.95 -15.35 15.62
C LEU A 24 13.53 -16.80 15.30
N PHE A 25 12.22 -17.09 15.27
CA PHE A 25 11.67 -18.44 15.05
C PHE A 25 12.12 -19.11 13.73
N PRO A 26 12.40 -18.40 12.62
CA PRO A 26 12.99 -19.05 11.44
C PRO A 26 14.38 -19.64 11.71
N LEU A 27 15.18 -19.05 12.62
CA LEU A 27 16.48 -19.64 13.06
C LEU A 27 16.30 -20.94 13.85
N GLU A 28 15.17 -21.10 14.52
CA GLU A 28 14.87 -22.33 15.28
C GLU A 28 14.44 -23.46 14.34
N GLN A 29 13.64 -23.17 13.30
CA GLN A 29 13.27 -24.13 12.27
C GLN A 29 14.49 -24.65 11.50
N LEU A 30 15.50 -23.79 11.35
CA LEU A 30 16.80 -24.08 10.74
C LEU A 30 17.77 -24.91 11.55
N ALA A 31 17.49 -25.10 12.84
CA ALA A 31 18.29 -25.98 13.69
C ALA A 31 18.42 -27.39 13.11
N THR A 32 17.47 -27.79 12.28
CA THR A 32 17.42 -29.08 11.59
C THR A 32 18.45 -29.22 10.47
N GLN A 33 18.87 -28.11 9.82
CA GLN A 33 19.82 -28.13 8.69
C GLN A 33 21.21 -27.58 9.06
N HIS A 34 21.30 -26.64 10.01
CA HIS A 34 22.56 -26.06 10.46
C HIS A 34 22.65 -25.94 11.99
N PRO A 35 23.51 -26.74 12.66
CA PRO A 35 23.57 -26.81 14.12
C PRO A 35 23.98 -25.49 14.80
N ALA A 36 24.77 -24.65 14.12
CA ALA A 36 25.16 -23.32 14.62
C ALA A 36 23.96 -22.35 14.66
N ALA A 37 23.08 -22.37 13.65
CA ALA A 37 21.85 -21.58 13.62
C ALA A 37 20.88 -22.04 14.72
N GLY A 38 20.75 -23.35 14.92
CA GLY A 38 19.94 -23.93 15.98
C GLY A 38 20.44 -23.67 17.40
N PHE A 39 21.76 -23.50 17.59
CA PHE A 39 22.31 -23.05 18.87
C PHE A 39 21.96 -21.58 19.13
N ALA A 40 22.12 -20.70 18.13
CA ALA A 40 21.77 -19.29 18.25
C ALA A 40 20.27 -19.10 18.56
N GLY A 41 19.39 -19.83 17.86
CA GLY A 41 17.94 -19.81 18.10
C GLY A 41 17.55 -20.28 19.51
N ARG A 42 18.09 -21.42 19.98
CA ARG A 42 17.82 -21.92 21.34
C ARG A 42 18.33 -20.99 22.44
N THR A 43 19.46 -20.34 22.21
CA THR A 43 20.02 -19.35 23.15
C THR A 43 19.17 -18.08 23.17
N ALA A 44 18.72 -17.62 22.01
CA ALA A 44 17.81 -16.51 21.87
C ALA A 44 16.45 -16.78 22.52
N ARG A 45 15.92 -18.01 22.43
CA ARG A 45 14.66 -18.41 23.09
C ARG A 45 14.70 -18.24 24.62
N ARG A 46 15.89 -18.30 25.23
CA ARG A 46 16.06 -18.00 26.67
C ARG A 46 15.88 -16.52 26.98
N LEU A 47 16.16 -15.63 26.01
CA LEU A 47 15.99 -14.18 26.12
C LEU A 47 14.56 -13.73 25.80
N THR A 48 13.75 -14.58 25.16
CA THR A 48 12.34 -14.28 24.86
C THR A 48 11.53 -14.05 26.13
N ARG A 49 10.87 -12.90 26.23
CA ARG A 49 9.97 -12.58 27.35
C ARG A 49 8.84 -13.61 27.43
N ARG A 50 8.51 -14.05 28.65
CA ARG A 50 7.59 -15.19 28.87
C ARG A 50 6.17 -14.92 28.36
N ASP A 51 5.68 -13.69 28.55
CA ASP A 51 4.38 -13.18 28.10
C ASP A 51 4.19 -13.20 26.58
N LEU A 52 5.29 -13.17 25.81
CA LEU A 52 5.23 -13.17 24.35
C LEU A 52 5.31 -14.58 23.74
N ARG A 53 5.61 -15.62 24.53
CA ARG A 53 5.83 -16.98 24.01
C ARG A 53 4.56 -17.66 23.51
N GLU A 54 3.41 -17.26 24.05
CA GLU A 54 2.09 -17.80 23.71
C GLU A 54 1.50 -17.15 22.45
N LEU A 55 2.08 -16.05 21.97
CA LEU A 55 1.64 -15.37 20.75
C LEU A 55 2.10 -16.12 19.50
N ALA A 56 1.30 -15.99 18.44
CA ALA A 56 1.63 -16.46 17.10
C ALA A 56 2.94 -15.84 16.58
N GLU A 57 3.62 -16.55 15.68
CA GLU A 57 4.92 -16.15 15.14
C GLU A 57 4.90 -14.75 14.49
N GLY A 58 3.89 -14.45 13.69
CA GLY A 58 3.79 -13.17 13.03
C GLY A 58 3.43 -12.03 13.98
N GLU A 59 2.64 -12.28 15.03
CA GLU A 59 2.36 -11.31 16.09
C GLU A 59 3.64 -10.95 16.89
N ARG A 60 4.49 -11.96 17.18
CA ARG A 60 5.80 -11.72 17.80
C ARG A 60 6.69 -10.85 16.92
N LEU A 61 6.71 -11.13 15.61
CA LEU A 61 7.46 -10.34 14.64
C LEU A 61 6.92 -8.91 14.54
N ALA A 62 5.60 -8.74 14.46
CA ALA A 62 4.95 -7.43 14.42
C ALA A 62 5.40 -6.55 15.59
N ARG A 63 5.31 -7.06 16.83
CA ARG A 63 5.76 -6.34 18.04
C ARG A 63 7.25 -6.01 18.02
N ALA A 64 8.08 -6.92 17.49
CA ALA A 64 9.51 -6.68 17.36
C ALA A 64 9.79 -5.54 16.36
N LEU A 65 9.10 -5.52 15.22
CA LEU A 65 9.21 -4.46 14.20
C LEU A 65 8.74 -3.11 14.76
N THR A 66 7.63 -3.06 15.49
CA THR A 66 7.18 -1.84 16.20
C THR A 66 8.23 -1.34 17.19
N ALA A 67 8.85 -2.24 17.97
CA ALA A 67 9.89 -1.88 18.93
C ALA A 67 11.20 -1.41 18.27
N LEU A 68 11.47 -1.84 17.04
CA LEU A 68 12.63 -1.39 16.25
C LEU A 68 12.40 -0.01 15.60
N GLY A 69 11.14 0.40 15.45
CA GLY A 69 10.75 1.75 15.03
C GLY A 69 10.21 1.83 13.60
N PRO A 70 9.98 3.06 13.09
CA PRO A 70 9.22 3.31 11.86
C PRO A 70 9.73 2.55 10.63
N SER A 71 11.04 2.51 10.40
CA SER A 71 11.65 1.81 9.25
C SER A 71 11.30 0.32 9.21
N PHE A 72 11.20 -0.31 10.38
CA PHE A 72 10.90 -1.74 10.52
C PHE A 72 9.39 -2.00 10.44
N VAL A 73 8.57 -1.06 10.91
CA VAL A 73 7.13 -1.09 10.68
C VAL A 73 6.84 -1.06 9.17
N LYS A 74 7.47 -0.15 8.43
CA LYS A 74 7.33 -0.05 6.97
C LYS A 74 7.87 -1.29 6.25
N LEU A 75 8.99 -1.84 6.71
CA LEU A 75 9.48 -3.14 6.21
C LEU A 75 8.46 -4.26 6.45
N GLY A 76 7.83 -4.31 7.63
CA GLY A 76 6.77 -5.28 7.94
C GLY A 76 5.56 -5.15 7.02
N GLN A 77 5.13 -3.92 6.72
CA GLN A 77 4.04 -3.64 5.79
C GLN A 77 4.39 -4.11 4.36
N VAL A 78 5.60 -3.82 3.86
CA VAL A 78 6.07 -4.32 2.56
C VAL A 78 6.21 -5.84 2.53
N LEU A 79 6.60 -6.48 3.65
CA LEU A 79 6.66 -7.94 3.73
C LEU A 79 5.27 -8.57 3.80
N SER A 80 4.27 -7.89 4.39
CA SER A 80 2.90 -8.42 4.48
C SER A 80 2.23 -8.63 3.12
N ILE A 81 2.64 -7.87 2.10
CA ILE A 81 2.17 -8.05 0.71
C ILE A 81 3.01 -9.07 -0.09
N ARG A 82 4.10 -9.59 0.50
CA ARG A 82 5.03 -10.55 -0.09
C ARG A 82 4.96 -11.89 0.66
N ALA A 83 3.78 -12.51 0.63
CA ALA A 83 3.55 -13.82 1.27
C ALA A 83 4.50 -14.92 0.74
N ASP A 84 5.00 -14.75 -0.49
CA ASP A 84 6.05 -15.59 -1.10
C ASP A 84 7.37 -15.58 -0.31
N LEU A 85 7.65 -14.54 0.48
CA LEU A 85 8.89 -14.39 1.25
C LEU A 85 8.79 -14.92 2.69
N ILE A 86 7.66 -14.65 3.35
CA ILE A 86 7.53 -14.85 4.81
C ILE A 86 6.51 -15.92 5.19
N GLY A 87 5.82 -16.50 4.20
CA GLY A 87 4.75 -17.46 4.41
C GLY A 87 3.41 -16.78 4.77
N GLU A 88 2.32 -17.46 4.43
CA GLU A 88 0.96 -16.89 4.51
C GLU A 88 0.54 -16.50 5.93
N THR A 89 0.88 -17.34 6.91
CA THR A 89 0.50 -17.10 8.31
C THR A 89 1.14 -15.83 8.85
N VAL A 90 2.45 -15.67 8.61
CA VAL A 90 3.20 -14.50 9.06
C VAL A 90 2.79 -13.25 8.29
N ALA A 91 2.57 -13.35 6.97
CA ALA A 91 2.10 -12.23 6.16
C ALA A 91 0.74 -11.70 6.62
N ARG A 92 -0.19 -12.60 6.94
CA ARG A 92 -1.51 -12.26 7.48
C ARG A 92 -1.43 -11.57 8.85
N ASP A 93 -0.54 -12.05 9.72
CA ASP A 93 -0.33 -11.43 11.02
C ASP A 93 0.33 -10.05 10.88
N LEU A 94 1.33 -9.90 10.01
CA LEU A 94 1.96 -8.61 9.71
C LEU A 94 1.02 -7.63 9.01
N ALA A 95 0.01 -8.09 8.27
CA ALA A 95 -1.00 -7.22 7.70
C ALA A 95 -1.81 -6.47 8.77
N ARG A 96 -1.78 -6.93 10.03
CA ARG A 96 -2.39 -6.27 11.19
C ARG A 96 -1.47 -5.27 11.89
N LEU A 97 -0.24 -5.08 11.38
CA LEU A 97 0.74 -4.19 11.97
C LEU A 97 0.22 -2.75 11.91
N GLN A 98 -0.25 -2.26 13.06
CA GLN A 98 -0.78 -0.91 13.19
C GLN A 98 0.34 0.12 13.13
N ASP A 99 0.05 1.24 12.46
CA ASP A 99 0.99 2.35 12.29
C ASP A 99 1.00 3.30 13.50
N ARG A 100 0.66 2.84 14.71
CA ARG A 100 0.54 3.70 15.89
C ARG A 100 1.81 3.64 16.72
N LEU A 101 2.37 4.81 17.02
CA LEU A 101 3.49 4.98 17.93
C LEU A 101 3.17 6.05 18.98
N PRO A 102 3.86 6.04 20.14
CA PRO A 102 3.70 7.10 21.12
C PRO A 102 3.96 8.49 20.52
N PRO A 103 3.20 9.52 20.94
CA PRO A 103 3.43 10.89 20.50
C PRO A 103 4.80 11.40 20.97
N PHE A 104 5.35 12.37 20.24
CA PHE A 104 6.49 13.16 20.65
C PHE A 104 6.04 14.51 21.26
N PRO A 105 6.90 15.20 22.03
CA PRO A 105 6.52 16.43 22.72
C PRO A 105 6.04 17.55 21.76
N GLY A 106 4.96 18.25 22.12
CA GLY A 106 4.43 19.38 21.32
C GLY A 106 5.44 20.50 21.07
N ALA A 107 6.36 20.73 22.01
CA ALA A 107 7.47 21.67 21.82
C ALA A 107 8.38 21.31 20.64
N ASP A 108 8.55 20.02 20.34
CA ASP A 108 9.29 19.60 19.15
C ASP A 108 8.46 19.83 17.88
N ALA A 109 7.14 19.66 17.94
CA ALA A 109 6.24 19.96 16.83
C ALA A 109 6.28 21.45 16.47
N ARG A 110 6.17 22.33 17.48
CA ARG A 110 6.33 23.79 17.29
C ARG A 110 7.65 24.12 16.62
N ARG A 111 8.76 23.58 17.11
CA ARG A 111 10.08 23.84 16.53
C ARG A 111 10.16 23.40 15.06
N ILE A 112 9.56 22.26 14.71
CA ILE A 112 9.54 21.78 13.32
C ILE A 112 8.69 22.70 12.43
N ILE A 113 7.55 23.18 12.94
CA ILE A 113 6.71 24.16 12.24
C ILE A 113 7.51 25.45 12.00
N GLU A 114 8.13 26.00 13.04
CA GLU A 114 8.90 27.24 12.95
C GLU A 114 10.08 27.12 12.00
N GLN A 115 10.78 25.97 12.01
CA GLN A 115 11.86 25.68 11.06
C GLN A 115 11.37 25.51 9.63
N SER A 116 10.14 25.01 9.43
CA SER A 116 9.59 24.74 8.09
C SER A 116 9.11 26.02 7.40
N PHE A 117 8.65 27.01 8.17
CA PHE A 117 8.12 28.28 7.67
C PHE A 117 8.99 29.50 7.98
N GLU A 118 10.10 29.32 8.70
CA GLU A 118 11.04 30.37 9.14
C GLU A 118 10.35 31.51 9.92
N ARG A 119 9.27 31.17 10.65
CA ARG A 119 8.39 32.10 11.37
C ARG A 119 7.88 31.46 12.67
N PRO A 120 7.60 32.24 13.73
CA PRO A 120 7.07 31.68 14.97
C PRO A 120 5.68 31.06 14.77
N VAL A 121 5.31 30.05 15.56
CA VAL A 121 3.98 29.40 15.43
C VAL A 121 2.83 30.40 15.58
N SER A 122 3.00 31.42 16.43
CA SER A 122 2.03 32.49 16.67
C SER A 122 1.70 33.35 15.46
N ASP A 123 2.61 33.39 14.47
CA ASP A 123 2.39 34.11 13.21
C ASP A 123 1.53 33.31 12.22
N LEU A 124 1.49 31.99 12.39
CA LEU A 124 0.79 31.05 11.51
C LEU A 124 -0.59 30.70 12.06
N PHE A 125 -0.68 30.55 13.39
CA PHE A 125 -1.88 30.09 14.09
C PHE A 125 -2.20 31.00 15.27
N ALA A 126 -3.48 31.38 15.40
CA ALA A 126 -3.99 32.09 16.57
C ALA A 126 -3.96 31.18 17.81
N GLN A 127 -4.25 29.89 17.63
CA GLN A 127 -4.18 28.87 18.68
C GLN A 127 -3.53 27.60 18.12
N PHE A 128 -2.73 26.92 18.93
CA PHE A 128 -2.12 25.63 18.58
C PHE A 128 -2.10 24.74 19.81
N ASP A 129 -2.73 23.57 19.72
CA ASP A 129 -2.78 22.59 20.80
C ASP A 129 -1.49 21.76 20.82
N ASP A 130 -0.72 21.86 21.91
CA ASP A 130 0.50 21.09 22.10
C ASP A 130 0.25 19.59 22.36
N VAL A 131 -0.99 19.22 22.72
CA VAL A 131 -1.40 17.83 22.85
C VAL A 131 -1.84 17.31 21.47
N PRO A 132 -1.18 16.28 20.93
CA PRO A 132 -1.58 15.73 19.64
C PRO A 132 -2.90 14.95 19.76
N VAL A 133 -3.77 15.09 18.76
CA VAL A 133 -5.01 14.32 18.63
C VAL A 133 -4.74 12.88 18.17
N ALA A 134 -3.71 12.70 17.34
CA ALA A 134 -3.34 11.40 16.79
C ALA A 134 -1.83 11.31 16.59
N ALA A 135 -1.28 10.10 16.72
CA ALA A 135 0.12 9.83 16.45
C ALA A 135 0.26 8.54 15.63
N ALA A 136 0.96 8.65 14.50
CA ALA A 136 1.29 7.57 13.59
C ALA A 136 2.80 7.27 13.60
N SER A 137 3.27 6.43 12.68
CA SER A 137 4.67 5.99 12.67
C SER A 137 5.63 7.13 12.32
N VAL A 138 5.30 7.92 11.31
CA VAL A 138 6.15 8.98 10.75
C VAL A 138 5.75 10.39 11.17
N ALA A 139 4.51 10.61 11.62
CA ALA A 139 3.99 11.93 11.95
C ALA A 139 2.97 11.88 13.11
N GLN A 140 2.66 13.04 13.67
CA GLN A 140 1.53 13.20 14.60
C GLN A 140 0.71 14.43 14.20
N VAL A 141 -0.56 14.47 14.62
CA VAL A 141 -1.52 15.51 14.24
C VAL A 141 -1.88 16.34 15.47
N HIS A 142 -1.90 17.66 15.29
CA HIS A 142 -2.32 18.65 16.28
C HIS A 142 -3.53 19.42 15.76
N PHE A 143 -4.40 19.90 16.64
CA PHE A 143 -5.41 20.88 16.26
C PHE A 143 -4.87 22.30 16.43
N ALA A 144 -5.30 23.19 15.55
CA ALA A 144 -4.95 24.59 15.57
C ALA A 144 -6.09 25.44 15.01
N GLU A 145 -6.02 26.74 15.28
CA GLU A 145 -6.86 27.77 14.68
C GLU A 145 -5.95 28.72 13.91
N THR A 146 -6.23 28.93 12.63
CA THR A 146 -5.44 29.86 11.82
C THR A 146 -5.67 31.31 12.27
N THR A 147 -4.79 32.23 11.89
CA THR A 147 -4.92 33.67 12.22
C THR A 147 -6.19 34.32 11.65
N ASP A 148 -6.79 33.70 10.63
CA ASP A 148 -8.07 34.07 10.01
C ASP A 148 -9.28 33.33 10.63
N GLY A 149 -9.08 32.56 11.69
CA GLY A 149 -10.15 31.92 12.48
C GLY A 149 -10.65 30.57 11.96
N ARG A 150 -9.94 29.94 11.01
CA ARG A 150 -10.30 28.60 10.51
C ARG A 150 -9.74 27.50 11.42
N GLU A 151 -10.56 26.52 11.76
CA GLU A 151 -10.10 25.33 12.47
C GLU A 151 -9.38 24.36 11.53
N VAL A 152 -8.18 23.94 11.90
CA VAL A 152 -7.32 23.09 11.08
C VAL A 152 -6.69 21.96 11.87
N ALA A 153 -6.38 20.88 11.18
CA ALA A 153 -5.50 19.81 11.64
C ALA A 153 -4.11 20.00 11.03
N VAL A 154 -3.08 19.94 11.87
CA VAL A 154 -1.68 20.15 11.51
C VAL A 154 -0.91 18.86 11.74
N LYS A 155 -0.62 18.14 10.65
CA LYS A 155 0.21 16.93 10.64
C LYS A 155 1.69 17.33 10.60
N VAL A 156 2.45 16.91 11.60
CA VAL A 156 3.87 17.24 11.77
C VAL A 156 4.71 15.98 11.77
N LEU A 157 5.73 15.96 10.92
CA LEU A 157 6.66 14.84 10.80
C LEU A 157 7.46 14.63 12.10
N ARG A 158 7.72 13.38 12.47
CA ARG A 158 8.45 13.02 13.69
C ARG A 158 9.89 13.54 13.63
N PRO A 159 10.42 14.15 14.72
CA PRO A 159 11.76 14.70 14.74
C PRO A 159 12.83 13.67 14.33
N GLY A 160 13.60 14.00 13.29
CA GLY A 160 14.73 13.20 12.81
C GLY A 160 14.37 11.87 12.15
N VAL A 161 13.09 11.66 11.81
CA VAL A 161 12.61 10.41 11.19
C VAL A 161 13.30 10.15 9.85
N GLU A 162 13.56 11.19 9.06
CA GLU A 162 14.18 11.05 7.74
C GLU A 162 15.61 10.52 7.86
N ARG A 163 16.37 11.01 8.84
CA ARG A 163 17.73 10.52 9.12
C ARG A 163 17.72 9.09 9.65
N ALA A 164 16.74 8.76 10.51
CA ALA A 164 16.58 7.40 11.03
C ALA A 164 16.28 6.41 9.90
N LEU A 165 15.30 6.75 9.05
CA LEU A 165 14.88 5.99 7.87
C LEU A 165 16.03 5.83 6.87
N ALA A 166 16.72 6.92 6.52
CA ALA A 166 17.87 6.86 5.61
C ALA A 166 18.98 5.92 6.13
N THR A 167 19.22 5.91 7.44
CA THR A 167 20.23 5.01 8.03
C THR A 167 19.79 3.55 8.00
N ASP A 168 18.51 3.26 8.22
CA ASP A 168 17.97 1.90 8.11
C ASP A 168 17.92 1.42 6.67
N LEU A 169 17.50 2.25 5.71
CA LEU A 169 17.52 1.93 4.29
C LEU A 169 18.94 1.61 3.80
N ALA A 170 19.94 2.37 4.26
CA ALA A 170 21.34 2.07 3.97
C ALA A 170 21.78 0.71 4.52
N LEU A 171 21.32 0.35 5.73
CA LEU A 171 21.55 -0.97 6.30
C LEU A 171 20.84 -2.06 5.49
N PHE A 172 19.57 -1.89 5.14
CA PHE A 172 18.80 -2.85 4.35
C PHE A 172 19.42 -3.06 2.97
N ALA A 173 19.86 -2.00 2.29
CA ALA A 173 20.53 -2.08 0.99
C ALA A 173 21.90 -2.77 1.10
N TRP A 174 22.60 -2.56 2.22
CA TRP A 174 23.83 -3.29 2.50
C TRP A 174 23.56 -4.79 2.70
N ILE A 175 22.55 -5.16 3.51
CA ILE A 175 22.11 -6.55 3.72
C ILE A 175 21.70 -7.18 2.38
N ALA A 176 20.81 -6.56 1.62
CA ALA A 176 20.29 -7.09 0.35
C ALA A 176 21.39 -7.34 -0.70
N ARG A 177 22.41 -6.48 -0.78
CA ARG A 177 23.54 -6.69 -1.69
C ARG A 177 24.43 -7.85 -1.27
N TRP A 178 24.66 -8.03 0.03
CA TRP A 178 25.40 -9.19 0.53
C TRP A 178 24.61 -10.47 0.33
N LEU A 179 23.29 -10.38 0.42
CA LEU A 179 22.40 -11.50 0.23
C LEU A 179 22.54 -12.12 -1.17
N GLU A 180 22.39 -11.31 -2.22
CA GLU A 180 22.49 -11.76 -3.62
C GLU A 180 23.90 -12.22 -4.02
N ARG A 181 24.92 -11.84 -3.23
CA ARG A 181 26.32 -12.24 -3.41
C ARG A 181 26.64 -13.56 -2.73
N LEU A 182 26.20 -13.74 -1.49
CA LEU A 182 26.52 -14.91 -0.68
C LEU A 182 25.56 -16.09 -0.95
N LEU A 183 24.32 -15.80 -1.35
CA LEU A 183 23.28 -16.78 -1.62
C LEU A 183 22.67 -16.52 -3.00
N PRO A 184 23.27 -17.01 -4.10
CA PRO A 184 22.76 -16.76 -5.46
C PRO A 184 21.28 -17.16 -5.66
N GLY A 185 20.80 -18.16 -4.92
CA GLY A 185 19.40 -18.57 -4.92
C GLY A 185 18.42 -17.51 -4.41
N SER A 186 18.87 -16.50 -3.66
CA SER A 186 18.02 -15.39 -3.19
C SER A 186 17.67 -14.40 -4.30
N ARG A 187 18.38 -14.40 -5.44
CA ARG A 187 18.14 -13.45 -6.54
C ARG A 187 16.74 -13.58 -7.12
N ARG A 188 16.15 -14.78 -7.07
CA ARG A 188 14.75 -15.02 -7.46
C ARG A 188 13.76 -14.18 -6.63
N LEU A 189 14.13 -13.87 -5.38
CA LEU A 189 13.32 -13.11 -4.43
C LEU A 189 13.50 -11.59 -4.58
N LYS A 190 14.47 -11.16 -5.41
CA LYS A 190 14.82 -9.78 -5.73
C LYS A 190 14.96 -8.88 -4.49
N PRO A 191 15.78 -9.23 -3.49
CA PRO A 191 15.87 -8.47 -2.23
C PRO A 191 16.36 -7.03 -2.43
N VAL A 192 17.23 -6.76 -3.41
CA VAL A 192 17.64 -5.39 -3.72
C VAL A 192 16.47 -4.56 -4.23
N GLU A 193 15.59 -5.18 -5.03
CA GLU A 193 14.37 -4.54 -5.53
C GLU A 193 13.39 -4.24 -4.40
N VAL A 194 13.21 -5.16 -3.45
CA VAL A 194 12.37 -4.93 -2.26
C VAL A 194 12.84 -3.70 -1.48
N VAL A 195 14.15 -3.57 -1.26
CA VAL A 195 14.71 -2.40 -0.58
C VAL A 195 14.55 -1.13 -1.41
N ARG A 196 14.69 -1.20 -2.74
CA ARG A 196 14.44 -0.07 -3.64
C ARG A 196 13.00 0.42 -3.51
N THR A 197 12.02 -0.49 -3.58
CA THR A 197 10.60 -0.17 -3.40
C THR A 197 10.34 0.45 -2.03
N LEU A 198 10.90 -0.13 -0.96
CA LEU A 198 10.77 0.45 0.39
C LEU A 198 11.35 1.88 0.45
N SER A 199 12.48 2.12 -0.21
CA SER A 199 13.08 3.46 -0.27
C SER A 199 12.18 4.47 -0.98
N GLU A 200 11.48 4.06 -2.03
CA GLU A 200 10.55 4.92 -2.78
C GLU A 200 9.31 5.26 -1.94
N VAL A 201 8.71 4.25 -1.29
CA VAL A 201 7.57 4.44 -0.38
C VAL A 201 7.95 5.40 0.76
N VAL A 202 9.09 5.15 1.40
CA VAL A 202 9.58 5.99 2.50
C VAL A 202 9.83 7.43 2.05
N ALA A 203 10.40 7.64 0.85
CA ALA A 203 10.65 8.98 0.34
C ALA A 203 9.34 9.77 0.19
N ILE A 204 8.29 9.14 -0.34
CA ILE A 204 6.95 9.75 -0.48
C ILE A 204 6.36 10.06 0.90
N GLU A 205 6.41 9.13 1.85
CA GLU A 205 5.83 9.33 3.18
C GLU A 205 6.56 10.38 4.05
N THR A 206 7.83 10.68 3.77
CA THR A 206 8.59 11.69 4.51
C THR A 206 8.44 13.11 3.96
N ASP A 207 7.79 13.29 2.82
CA ASP A 207 7.48 14.60 2.25
C ASP A 207 5.96 14.84 2.27
N LEU A 208 5.48 15.53 3.30
CA LEU A 208 4.04 15.75 3.50
C LEU A 208 3.40 16.60 2.40
N ARG A 209 4.19 17.25 1.53
CA ARG A 209 3.65 17.94 0.34
C ARG A 209 3.11 16.94 -0.69
N MET A 210 3.70 15.75 -0.77
CA MET A 210 3.23 14.70 -1.67
C MET A 210 1.87 14.18 -1.21
N GLU A 211 1.70 14.00 0.10
CA GLU A 211 0.41 13.64 0.71
C GLU A 211 -0.63 14.75 0.53
N ALA A 212 -0.25 16.01 0.76
CA ALA A 212 -1.12 17.17 0.53
C ALA A 212 -1.58 17.28 -0.94
N ALA A 213 -0.69 17.02 -1.90
CA ALA A 213 -1.02 17.02 -3.32
C ALA A 213 -2.00 15.89 -3.67
N ALA A 214 -1.79 14.70 -3.10
CA ALA A 214 -2.70 13.58 -3.23
C ALA A 214 -4.11 13.89 -2.67
N GLY A 215 -4.18 14.51 -1.49
CA GLY A 215 -5.45 14.96 -0.91
C GLY A 215 -6.14 16.01 -1.76
N GLN A 216 -5.40 16.99 -2.28
CA GLN A 216 -5.94 18.02 -3.18
C GLN A 216 -6.51 17.41 -4.47
N GLU A 217 -5.80 16.50 -5.13
CA GLU A 217 -6.30 15.83 -6.34
C GLU A 217 -7.57 15.01 -6.05
N LEU A 218 -7.62 14.32 -4.91
CA LEU A 218 -8.81 13.58 -4.51
C LEU A 218 -9.99 14.54 -4.27
N ARG A 219 -9.74 15.70 -3.68
CA ARG A 219 -10.76 16.76 -3.47
C ARG A 219 -11.30 17.28 -4.80
N GLU A 220 -10.41 17.57 -5.76
CA GLU A 220 -10.77 18.04 -7.10
C GLU A 220 -11.63 17.00 -7.85
N ASN A 221 -11.29 15.71 -7.72
CA ASN A 221 -12.08 14.63 -8.33
C ASN A 221 -13.51 14.52 -7.75
N PHE A 222 -13.72 14.94 -6.50
CA PHE A 222 -15.01 14.84 -5.81
C PHE A 222 -15.72 16.19 -5.66
N GLU A 223 -15.24 17.23 -6.35
CA GLU A 223 -15.90 18.53 -6.34
C GLU A 223 -17.33 18.40 -6.89
N GLY A 224 -18.33 18.69 -6.03
CA GLY A 224 -19.75 18.57 -6.36
C GLY A 224 -20.38 17.18 -6.13
N ASP A 225 -19.64 16.18 -5.66
CA ASP A 225 -20.22 14.90 -5.26
C ASP A 225 -20.81 14.96 -3.83
N PRO A 226 -22.11 14.65 -3.63
CA PRO A 226 -22.78 14.85 -2.35
C PRO A 226 -22.46 13.79 -1.28
N GLY A 227 -21.70 12.75 -1.60
CA GLY A 227 -21.46 11.58 -0.73
C GLY A 227 -20.08 11.52 -0.08
N PHE A 228 -19.14 12.38 -0.49
CA PHE A 228 -17.75 12.31 -0.06
C PHE A 228 -17.24 13.70 0.28
N MET A 229 -16.40 13.79 1.30
CA MET A 229 -15.82 15.04 1.75
C MET A 229 -14.31 14.84 1.91
N VAL A 230 -13.56 15.69 1.21
CA VAL A 230 -12.11 15.75 1.37
C VAL A 230 -11.78 17.12 1.96
N PRO A 231 -11.20 17.18 3.17
CA PRO A 231 -10.84 18.44 3.81
C PRO A 231 -9.99 19.32 2.89
N GLU A 232 -10.21 20.63 2.92
CA GLU A 232 -9.39 21.56 2.17
C GLU A 232 -7.93 21.55 2.67
N ILE A 233 -6.97 21.56 1.74
CA ILE A 233 -5.54 21.66 2.06
C ILE A 233 -5.15 23.13 2.16
N ASP A 234 -4.61 23.55 3.32
CA ASP A 234 -4.01 24.87 3.49
C ASP A 234 -2.56 24.85 2.98
N TRP A 235 -2.40 25.19 1.70
CA TRP A 235 -1.09 25.26 1.05
C TRP A 235 -0.18 26.36 1.60
N MET A 236 -0.74 27.42 2.19
CA MET A 236 0.05 28.49 2.82
C MET A 236 0.75 28.01 4.10
N ARG A 237 0.20 26.98 4.74
CA ARG A 237 0.72 26.35 5.96
C ARG A 237 1.11 24.90 5.73
N THR A 238 1.49 24.55 4.50
CA THR A 238 2.00 23.22 4.14
C THR A 238 3.42 23.29 3.58
N ALA A 239 4.29 22.43 4.07
CA ALA A 239 5.71 22.31 3.74
C ALA A 239 6.14 20.84 3.81
N ALA A 240 7.42 20.54 3.53
CA ALA A 240 7.90 19.15 3.48
C ALA A 240 7.66 18.35 4.79
N ARG A 241 7.70 19.02 5.95
CA ARG A 241 7.55 18.39 7.29
C ARG A 241 6.24 18.73 8.00
N VAL A 242 5.38 19.54 7.37
CA VAL A 242 4.13 20.00 7.97
C VAL A 242 3.05 20.00 6.90
N MET A 243 1.94 19.33 7.14
CA MET A 243 0.74 19.42 6.30
C MET A 243 -0.40 19.96 7.12
N THR A 244 -1.06 20.99 6.61
CA THR A 244 -2.21 21.62 7.26
C THR A 244 -3.44 21.41 6.40
N LEU A 245 -4.51 20.92 7.00
CA LEU A 245 -5.79 20.64 6.34
C LEU A 245 -6.95 21.10 7.23
N GLU A 246 -8.10 21.33 6.62
CA GLU A 246 -9.35 21.63 7.33
C GLU A 246 -9.65 20.57 8.39
N ARG A 247 -10.08 21.03 9.57
CA ARG A 247 -10.48 20.14 10.65
C ARG A 247 -11.87 19.56 10.36
N ILE A 248 -11.98 18.23 10.38
CA ILE A 248 -13.28 17.56 10.39
C ILE A 248 -13.96 17.80 11.74
N THR A 249 -15.13 18.43 11.71
CA THR A 249 -15.98 18.72 12.88
C THR A 249 -17.27 17.92 12.81
N GLY A 250 -17.75 17.45 13.97
CA GLY A 250 -19.01 16.70 14.07
C GLY A 250 -19.03 15.31 13.44
N GLY A 251 -17.92 14.85 12.85
CA GLY A 251 -17.80 13.51 12.27
C GLY A 251 -17.62 12.42 13.33
N VAL A 252 -18.36 11.34 13.19
CA VAL A 252 -18.21 10.12 14.02
C VAL A 252 -17.26 9.16 13.32
N ARG A 253 -16.32 8.56 14.04
CA ARG A 253 -15.43 7.57 13.46
C ARG A 253 -16.22 6.37 12.94
N ALA A 254 -15.85 5.89 11.77
CA ALA A 254 -16.65 4.89 11.09
C ALA A 254 -16.53 3.47 11.69
N ASP A 255 -15.62 3.25 12.67
CA ASP A 255 -15.56 2.05 13.51
C ASP A 255 -16.33 2.16 14.85
N ASP A 256 -16.93 3.31 15.16
CA ASP A 256 -17.71 3.54 16.38
C ASP A 256 -19.21 3.36 16.12
N THR A 257 -19.64 2.10 16.00
CA THR A 257 -21.04 1.76 15.67
C THR A 257 -22.03 2.30 16.68
N ALA A 258 -21.67 2.32 17.97
CA ALA A 258 -22.52 2.85 19.03
C ALA A 258 -22.73 4.36 18.88
N ALA A 259 -21.68 5.11 18.54
CA ALA A 259 -21.80 6.54 18.28
C ALA A 259 -22.56 6.83 16.97
N LEU A 260 -22.40 5.99 15.94
CA LEU A 260 -23.16 6.11 14.68
C LEU A 260 -24.66 5.89 14.91
N GLU A 261 -25.03 4.83 15.64
CA GLU A 261 -26.42 4.55 16.02
C GLU A 261 -27.01 5.68 16.88
N ALA A 262 -26.25 6.19 17.86
CA ALA A 262 -26.68 7.31 18.69
C ALA A 262 -26.86 8.62 17.89
N ALA A 263 -26.10 8.80 16.80
CA ALA A 263 -26.24 9.91 15.87
C ALA A 263 -27.36 9.71 14.84
N GLY A 264 -28.04 8.55 14.84
CA GLY A 264 -29.11 8.22 13.89
C GLY A 264 -28.62 7.94 12.47
N LEU A 265 -27.34 7.59 12.31
CA LEU A 265 -26.73 7.28 11.02
C LEU A 265 -26.93 5.80 10.67
N ASP A 266 -27.61 5.53 9.55
CA ASP A 266 -27.87 4.15 9.10
C ASP A 266 -26.62 3.54 8.43
N GLY A 267 -26.11 2.45 9.02
CA GLY A 267 -24.99 1.67 8.49
C GLY A 267 -25.21 1.22 7.04
N ARG A 268 -26.45 0.94 6.64
CA ARG A 268 -26.78 0.53 5.27
C ARG A 268 -26.59 1.65 4.26
N GLU A 269 -27.03 2.86 4.60
CA GLU A 269 -26.84 4.05 3.76
C GLU A 269 -25.36 4.42 3.66
N ILE A 270 -24.63 4.34 4.77
CA ILE A 270 -23.18 4.55 4.79
C ILE A 270 -22.49 3.56 3.85
N MET A 271 -22.87 2.28 3.89
CA MET A 271 -22.26 1.25 3.03
C MET A 271 -22.59 1.43 1.55
N ALA A 272 -23.83 1.81 1.22
CA ALA A 272 -24.21 2.14 -0.15
C ALA A 272 -23.39 3.34 -0.69
N ASN A 273 -23.22 4.37 0.15
CA ASN A 273 -22.40 5.53 -0.19
C ASN A 273 -20.92 5.16 -0.34
N ALA A 274 -20.36 4.36 0.59
CA ALA A 274 -18.97 3.89 0.53
C ALA A 274 -18.69 3.09 -0.76
N ALA A 275 -19.60 2.20 -1.16
CA ALA A 275 -19.51 1.46 -2.41
C ALA A 275 -19.51 2.39 -3.63
N ARG A 276 -20.39 3.41 -3.64
CA ARG A 276 -20.43 4.43 -4.70
C ARG A 276 -19.13 5.22 -4.77
N VAL A 277 -18.64 5.72 -3.64
CA VAL A 277 -17.40 6.52 -3.56
C VAL A 277 -16.21 5.70 -4.04
N PHE A 278 -16.06 4.46 -3.57
CA PHE A 278 -14.98 3.58 -4.00
C PHE A 278 -15.05 3.30 -5.50
N PHE A 279 -16.25 3.07 -6.03
CA PHE A 279 -16.45 2.88 -7.47
C PHE A 279 -15.99 4.09 -8.29
N LEU A 280 -16.36 5.31 -7.88
CA LEU A 280 -15.96 6.54 -8.58
C LEU A 280 -14.44 6.70 -8.59
N GLN A 281 -13.80 6.53 -7.45
CA GLN A 281 -12.34 6.58 -7.33
C GLN A 281 -11.63 5.61 -8.30
N VAL A 282 -12.08 4.36 -8.35
CA VAL A 282 -11.44 3.30 -9.14
C VAL A 282 -11.75 3.44 -10.63
N PHE A 283 -13.02 3.62 -11.01
CA PHE A 283 -13.47 3.53 -12.41
C PHE A 283 -13.62 4.89 -13.08
N ARG A 284 -14.22 5.89 -12.41
CA ARG A 284 -14.36 7.24 -12.98
C ARG A 284 -13.02 7.96 -13.01
N ASP A 285 -12.30 7.96 -11.89
CA ASP A 285 -11.11 8.80 -11.72
C ASP A 285 -9.83 8.02 -12.00
N GLY A 286 -9.79 6.73 -11.67
CA GLY A 286 -8.54 5.95 -11.72
C GLY A 286 -7.53 6.41 -10.67
N PHE A 287 -8.00 7.10 -9.64
CA PHE A 287 -7.23 7.58 -8.51
C PHE A 287 -8.01 7.25 -7.24
N PHE A 288 -7.45 6.36 -6.42
CA PHE A 288 -8.17 5.78 -5.29
C PHE A 288 -7.37 5.77 -4.01
N HIS A 289 -8.09 5.86 -2.90
CA HIS A 289 -7.53 5.81 -1.56
C HIS A 289 -7.10 4.36 -1.24
N GLY A 290 -5.80 4.16 -1.06
CA GLY A 290 -5.18 2.84 -0.86
C GLY A 290 -5.21 2.32 0.59
N ASP A 291 -5.75 3.10 1.53
CA ASP A 291 -5.84 2.73 2.94
C ASP A 291 -7.12 3.22 3.63
N MET A 292 -8.28 2.76 3.16
CA MET A 292 -9.61 3.11 3.70
C MET A 292 -9.91 2.45 5.06
N HIS A 293 -8.91 2.36 5.94
CA HIS A 293 -9.08 1.82 7.27
C HIS A 293 -10.08 2.69 8.07
N PRO A 294 -10.99 2.10 8.87
CA PRO A 294 -12.02 2.86 9.59
C PRO A 294 -11.50 4.02 10.45
N GLY A 295 -10.29 3.90 10.98
CA GLY A 295 -9.63 4.97 11.74
C GLY A 295 -9.32 6.25 10.95
N ASN A 296 -9.33 6.20 9.62
CA ASN A 296 -9.11 7.34 8.73
C ASN A 296 -10.42 7.87 8.12
N LEU A 297 -11.56 7.28 8.47
CA LEU A 297 -12.87 7.60 7.92
C LEU A 297 -13.81 8.13 9.01
N PHE A 298 -14.44 9.26 8.73
CA PHE A 298 -15.40 9.92 9.59
C PHE A 298 -16.73 10.05 8.85
N ILE A 299 -17.83 9.69 9.50
CA ILE A 299 -19.18 9.88 8.97
C ILE A 299 -19.71 11.19 9.52
N LEU A 300 -19.97 12.14 8.64
CA LEU A 300 -20.53 13.44 9.00
C LEU A 300 -22.03 13.30 9.34
N PRO A 301 -22.62 14.26 10.07
CA PRO A 301 -24.04 14.24 10.44
C PRO A 301 -25.00 14.21 9.24
N ASP A 302 -24.54 14.63 8.07
CA ASP A 302 -25.28 14.61 6.81
C ASP A 302 -25.09 13.31 6.00
N GLY A 303 -24.38 12.31 6.57
CA GLY A 303 -24.13 11.01 5.94
C GLY A 303 -22.94 10.98 4.98
N ARG A 304 -22.24 12.11 4.75
CA ARG A 304 -21.02 12.12 3.94
C ARG A 304 -19.87 11.38 4.63
N ILE A 305 -19.06 10.71 3.81
CA ILE A 305 -17.82 10.07 4.27
C ILE A 305 -16.69 11.08 4.11
N ALA A 306 -16.09 11.49 5.23
CA ALA A 306 -14.89 12.31 5.28
C ALA A 306 -13.63 11.47 5.48
N VAL A 307 -12.54 11.80 4.80
CA VAL A 307 -11.24 11.12 4.89
C VAL A 307 -10.14 12.10 5.32
N VAL A 308 -9.18 11.65 6.13
CA VAL A 308 -8.16 12.54 6.74
C VAL A 308 -6.70 12.11 6.51
N ASP A 309 -6.48 10.97 5.85
CA ASP A 309 -5.15 10.45 5.50
C ASP A 309 -5.09 10.37 3.98
N PHE A 310 -3.94 10.65 3.38
CA PHE A 310 -3.73 10.53 1.93
C PHE A 310 -2.36 9.91 1.61
N GLY A 311 -1.71 9.29 2.61
CA GLY A 311 -0.35 8.78 2.48
C GLY A 311 -0.22 7.60 1.53
N ILE A 312 -1.31 6.88 1.26
CA ILE A 312 -1.34 5.73 0.36
C ILE A 312 -2.44 5.95 -0.69
N MET A 313 -2.03 6.33 -1.90
CA MET A 313 -2.92 6.48 -3.05
C MET A 313 -2.54 5.53 -4.18
N GLY A 314 -3.55 4.92 -4.79
CA GLY A 314 -3.41 4.07 -5.95
C GLY A 314 -3.81 4.77 -7.25
N ARG A 315 -3.19 4.34 -8.35
CA ARG A 315 -3.49 4.83 -9.70
C ARG A 315 -3.76 3.69 -10.66
N LEU A 316 -4.77 3.86 -11.50
CA LEU A 316 -5.10 2.97 -12.60
C LEU A 316 -5.22 3.78 -13.88
N ASP A 317 -4.41 3.43 -14.88
CA ASP A 317 -4.57 3.98 -16.21
C ASP A 317 -5.90 3.54 -16.84
N ARG A 318 -6.29 4.20 -17.95
CA ARG A 318 -7.55 3.90 -18.64
C ARG A 318 -7.65 2.43 -19.09
N GLN A 319 -6.57 1.83 -19.57
CA GLN A 319 -6.58 0.45 -20.05
C GLN A 319 -6.80 -0.52 -18.89
N SER A 320 -6.08 -0.32 -17.78
CA SER A 320 -6.23 -1.09 -16.55
C SER A 320 -7.66 -1.03 -16.00
N ARG A 321 -8.30 0.15 -16.05
CA ARG A 321 -9.72 0.31 -15.65
C ARG A 321 -10.69 -0.45 -16.55
N LEU A 322 -10.45 -0.46 -17.87
CA LEU A 322 -11.26 -1.22 -18.82
C LEU A 322 -11.14 -2.73 -18.59
N TYR A 323 -9.91 -3.23 -18.42
CA TYR A 323 -9.70 -4.65 -18.08
C TYR A 323 -10.37 -5.02 -16.76
N LEU A 324 -10.24 -4.19 -15.73
CA LEU A 324 -10.90 -4.43 -14.45
C LEU A 324 -12.44 -4.48 -14.61
N ALA A 325 -13.02 -3.53 -15.34
CA ALA A 325 -14.47 -3.50 -15.56
C ALA A 325 -14.97 -4.71 -16.37
N GLU A 326 -14.24 -5.09 -17.42
CA GLU A 326 -14.58 -6.28 -18.23
C GLU A 326 -14.45 -7.57 -17.43
N MET A 327 -13.41 -7.70 -16.61
CA MET A 327 -13.23 -8.83 -15.70
C MET A 327 -14.39 -8.92 -14.70
N LEU A 328 -14.75 -7.80 -14.05
CA LEU A 328 -15.86 -7.77 -13.09
C LEU A 328 -17.19 -8.14 -13.75
N ARG A 329 -17.48 -7.59 -14.93
CA ARG A 329 -18.68 -7.98 -15.70
C ARG A 329 -18.68 -9.46 -16.01
N ALA A 330 -17.56 -10.00 -16.49
CA ALA A 330 -17.45 -11.41 -16.86
C ALA A 330 -17.69 -12.33 -15.66
N PHE A 331 -17.18 -11.98 -14.47
CA PHE A 331 -17.51 -12.68 -13.23
C PHE A 331 -19.01 -12.56 -12.89
N LEU A 332 -19.60 -11.36 -12.95
CA LEU A 332 -21.02 -11.15 -12.63
C LEU A 332 -21.95 -11.92 -13.57
N THR A 333 -21.61 -12.03 -14.85
CA THR A 333 -22.38 -12.79 -15.85
C THR A 333 -22.00 -14.26 -15.93
N ARG A 334 -21.11 -14.76 -15.05
CA ARG A 334 -20.58 -16.14 -15.05
C ARG A 334 -19.91 -16.56 -16.37
N ASP A 335 -19.37 -15.59 -17.10
CA ASP A 335 -18.66 -15.78 -18.37
C ASP A 335 -17.15 -15.96 -18.09
N TYR A 336 -16.80 -17.14 -17.59
CA TYR A 336 -15.41 -17.44 -17.20
C TYR A 336 -14.45 -17.57 -18.39
N ASP A 337 -14.99 -17.77 -19.59
CA ASP A 337 -14.21 -17.70 -20.83
C ASP A 337 -13.76 -16.26 -21.09
N ALA A 338 -14.68 -15.28 -20.97
CA ALA A 338 -14.32 -13.87 -21.04
C ALA A 338 -13.39 -13.44 -19.90
N VAL A 339 -13.54 -14.01 -18.68
CA VAL A 339 -12.58 -13.77 -17.59
C VAL A 339 -11.17 -14.18 -18.03
N ALA A 340 -11.01 -15.36 -18.63
CA ALA A 340 -9.72 -15.81 -19.12
C ALA A 340 -9.19 -14.88 -20.24
N ASP A 341 -10.01 -14.54 -21.23
CA ASP A 341 -9.60 -13.66 -22.32
C ASP A 341 -9.04 -12.33 -21.83
N VAL A 342 -9.70 -11.70 -20.86
CA VAL A 342 -9.24 -10.43 -20.27
C VAL A 342 -7.92 -10.59 -19.53
N HIS A 343 -7.72 -11.68 -18.77
CA HIS A 343 -6.47 -11.91 -18.03
C HIS A 343 -5.26 -12.14 -18.95
N PHE A 344 -5.45 -12.83 -20.07
CA PHE A 344 -4.40 -13.02 -21.08
C PHE A 344 -4.16 -11.73 -21.88
N ALA A 345 -5.23 -11.02 -22.27
CA ALA A 345 -5.11 -9.73 -23.00
C ALA A 345 -4.42 -8.64 -22.15
N ALA A 346 -4.65 -8.64 -20.84
CA ALA A 346 -3.98 -7.75 -19.91
C ALA A 346 -2.52 -8.14 -19.59
N GLY A 347 -2.07 -9.32 -20.04
CA GLY A 347 -0.73 -9.84 -19.75
C GLY A 347 -0.54 -10.26 -18.29
N PHE A 348 -1.62 -10.44 -17.52
CA PHE A 348 -1.56 -10.89 -16.13
C PHE A 348 -1.21 -12.38 -16.03
N VAL A 349 -1.68 -13.16 -17.01
CA VAL A 349 -1.34 -14.57 -17.17
C VAL A 349 -0.34 -14.69 -18.33
N PRO A 350 0.81 -15.35 -18.12
CA PRO A 350 1.78 -15.60 -19.18
C PRO A 350 1.16 -16.33 -20.38
N PRO A 351 1.57 -15.99 -21.62
CA PRO A 351 0.95 -16.53 -22.84
C PRO A 351 1.19 -18.04 -23.06
N ASP A 352 2.14 -18.63 -22.35
CA ASP A 352 2.45 -20.06 -22.37
C ASP A 352 1.51 -20.90 -21.48
N GLN A 353 0.64 -20.25 -20.70
CA GLN A 353 -0.32 -20.92 -19.84
C GLN A 353 -1.61 -21.33 -20.57
N SER A 354 -2.27 -22.36 -20.05
CA SER A 354 -3.51 -22.88 -20.64
C SER A 354 -4.73 -22.01 -20.31
N ARG A 355 -5.24 -21.28 -21.31
CA ARG A 355 -6.48 -20.50 -21.20
C ARG A 355 -7.69 -21.32 -20.71
N PRO A 356 -8.01 -22.52 -21.26
CA PRO A 356 -9.14 -23.31 -20.78
C PRO A 356 -9.00 -23.74 -19.30
N LEU A 357 -7.80 -24.11 -18.87
CA LEU A 357 -7.55 -24.44 -17.45
C LEU A 357 -7.68 -23.22 -16.55
N PHE A 358 -7.25 -22.04 -17.03
CA PHE A 358 -7.41 -20.79 -16.29
C PHE A 358 -8.89 -20.43 -16.12
N ALA A 359 -9.70 -20.55 -17.19
CA ALA A 359 -11.15 -20.34 -17.11
C ALA A 359 -11.81 -21.27 -16.08
N GLN A 360 -11.39 -22.54 -16.04
CA GLN A 360 -11.86 -23.50 -15.03
C GLN A 360 -11.46 -23.10 -13.61
N ALA A 361 -10.22 -22.63 -13.42
CA ALA A 361 -9.74 -22.14 -12.14
C ALA A 361 -10.51 -20.89 -11.68
N ALA A 362 -10.74 -19.93 -12.58
CA ALA A 362 -11.56 -18.76 -12.33
C ALA A 362 -13.00 -19.13 -11.96
N ARG A 363 -13.59 -20.14 -12.62
CA ARG A 363 -14.92 -20.68 -12.26
C ARG A 363 -14.95 -21.24 -10.84
N SER A 364 -13.90 -21.94 -10.42
CA SER A 364 -13.81 -22.48 -9.05
C SER A 364 -13.76 -21.40 -7.97
N ILE A 365 -13.31 -20.19 -8.33
CA ILE A 365 -13.29 -19.01 -7.47
C ILE A 365 -14.66 -18.30 -7.49
N GLY A 366 -15.25 -18.08 -8.66
CA GLY A 366 -16.47 -17.27 -8.80
C GLY A 366 -17.76 -17.94 -8.33
N GLU A 367 -17.98 -19.22 -8.66
CA GLU A 367 -19.25 -19.93 -8.35
C GLU A 367 -19.61 -19.96 -6.86
N PRO A 368 -18.66 -20.14 -5.92
CA PRO A 368 -18.98 -20.12 -4.49
C PRO A 368 -19.44 -18.78 -3.93
N ILE A 369 -19.16 -17.67 -4.64
CA ILE A 369 -19.33 -16.29 -4.15
C ILE A 369 -20.60 -15.65 -4.72
N LEU A 370 -20.85 -15.85 -6.01
CA LEU A 370 -21.88 -15.12 -6.76
C LEU A 370 -23.28 -15.40 -6.21
N GLY A 371 -23.96 -14.33 -5.80
CA GLY A 371 -25.34 -14.37 -5.30
C GLY A 371 -25.51 -14.80 -3.84
N LYS A 372 -24.42 -14.95 -3.08
CA LYS A 372 -24.48 -15.24 -1.64
C LYS A 372 -24.37 -13.98 -0.77
N PRO A 373 -25.02 -13.94 0.40
CA PRO A 373 -24.78 -12.89 1.39
C PRO A 373 -23.34 -12.97 1.94
N GLN A 374 -22.78 -11.84 2.37
CA GLN A 374 -21.35 -11.74 2.69
C GLN A 374 -20.92 -12.58 3.90
N ASN A 375 -21.81 -12.77 4.88
CA ASN A 375 -21.59 -13.65 6.03
C ASN A 375 -21.44 -15.14 5.66
N GLU A 376 -21.86 -15.55 4.46
CA GLU A 376 -21.71 -16.92 3.95
C GLU A 376 -20.44 -17.13 3.11
N ILE A 377 -19.74 -16.06 2.76
CA ILE A 377 -18.52 -16.10 1.96
C ILE A 377 -17.32 -16.29 2.90
N SER A 378 -16.60 -17.41 2.72
CA SER A 378 -15.38 -17.65 3.46
C SER A 378 -14.19 -16.99 2.78
N ILE A 379 -13.84 -15.80 3.25
CA ILE A 379 -12.76 -14.99 2.67
C ILE A 379 -11.41 -15.65 2.82
N GLY A 380 -11.17 -16.36 3.93
CA GLY A 380 -9.95 -17.14 4.10
C GLY A 380 -9.79 -18.20 3.00
N ARG A 381 -10.88 -18.87 2.62
CA ARG A 381 -10.88 -19.85 1.50
C ARG A 381 -10.75 -19.16 0.16
N LEU A 382 -11.44 -18.04 -0.05
CA LEU A 382 -11.35 -17.24 -1.27
C LEU A 382 -9.93 -16.74 -1.54
N LEU A 383 -9.30 -16.13 -0.53
CA LEU A 383 -7.92 -15.65 -0.61
C LEU A 383 -6.96 -16.80 -0.89
N ALA A 384 -7.11 -17.94 -0.20
CA ALA A 384 -6.30 -19.12 -0.45
C ALA A 384 -6.46 -19.64 -1.90
N GLN A 385 -7.67 -19.68 -2.44
CA GLN A 385 -7.93 -20.07 -3.83
C GLN A 385 -7.32 -19.07 -4.82
N LEU A 386 -7.44 -17.77 -4.59
CA LEU A 386 -6.81 -16.74 -5.41
C LEU A 386 -5.29 -16.90 -5.44
N PHE A 387 -4.66 -17.11 -4.28
CA PHE A 387 -3.21 -17.36 -4.21
C PHE A 387 -2.78 -18.66 -4.89
N GLN A 388 -3.58 -19.71 -4.76
CA GLN A 388 -3.32 -20.97 -5.44
C GLN A 388 -3.36 -20.78 -6.96
N VAL A 389 -4.33 -20.02 -7.48
CA VAL A 389 -4.44 -19.72 -8.92
C VAL A 389 -3.30 -18.85 -9.39
N THR A 390 -2.95 -17.77 -8.68
CA THR A 390 -1.81 -16.92 -9.06
C THR A 390 -0.50 -17.69 -9.11
N THR A 391 -0.28 -18.61 -8.16
CA THR A 391 0.89 -19.49 -8.13
C THR A 391 0.87 -20.52 -9.25
N THR A 392 -0.26 -21.20 -9.45
CA THR A 392 -0.43 -22.25 -10.47
C THR A 392 -0.20 -21.69 -11.88
N PHE A 393 -0.73 -20.50 -12.14
CA PHE A 393 -0.63 -19.85 -13.44
C PHE A 393 0.55 -18.88 -13.56
N GLN A 394 1.46 -18.85 -12.58
CA GLN A 394 2.68 -18.02 -12.61
C GLN A 394 2.39 -16.54 -12.94
N MET A 395 1.29 -16.02 -12.38
CA MET A 395 0.83 -14.66 -12.69
C MET A 395 1.83 -13.63 -12.20
N GLU A 396 2.09 -12.60 -13.03
CA GLU A 396 2.92 -11.48 -12.60
C GLU A 396 2.18 -10.64 -11.56
N THR A 397 2.88 -10.32 -10.47
CA THR A 397 2.31 -9.51 -9.39
C THR A 397 2.19 -8.06 -9.84
N GLN A 398 0.95 -7.55 -9.92
CA GLN A 398 0.67 -6.14 -10.21
C GLN A 398 0.49 -5.37 -8.90
N PRO A 399 1.43 -4.49 -8.50
CA PRO A 399 1.38 -3.82 -7.20
C PRO A 399 0.12 -2.97 -6.99
N GLN A 400 -0.39 -2.33 -8.05
CA GLN A 400 -1.60 -1.50 -7.97
C GLN A 400 -2.84 -2.35 -7.71
N LEU A 401 -2.91 -3.56 -8.25
CA LEU A 401 -4.01 -4.50 -7.99
C LEU A 401 -3.92 -5.11 -6.59
N LEU A 402 -2.70 -5.33 -6.06
CA LEU A 402 -2.54 -5.72 -4.66
C LEU A 402 -3.00 -4.62 -3.70
N LEU A 403 -2.70 -3.36 -4.01
CA LEU A 403 -3.19 -2.23 -3.23
C LEU A 403 -4.72 -2.16 -3.26
N LEU A 404 -5.31 -2.30 -4.46
CA LEU A 404 -6.76 -2.35 -4.63
C LEU A 404 -7.38 -3.50 -3.83
N GLN A 405 -6.79 -4.70 -3.89
CA GLN A 405 -7.21 -5.86 -3.12
C GLN A 405 -7.15 -5.60 -1.61
N LYS A 406 -6.06 -5.01 -1.11
CA LYS A 406 -5.93 -4.60 0.30
C LYS A 406 -7.06 -3.64 0.68
N THR A 407 -7.32 -2.61 -0.12
CA THR A 407 -8.42 -1.65 0.12
C THR A 407 -9.77 -2.36 0.15
N MET A 408 -10.03 -3.29 -0.77
CA MET A 408 -11.28 -4.05 -0.78
C MET A 408 -11.46 -4.91 0.47
N VAL A 409 -10.40 -5.54 0.99
CA VAL A 409 -10.43 -6.29 2.24
C VAL A 409 -10.73 -5.39 3.44
N GLN A 410 -10.17 -4.18 3.47
CA GLN A 410 -10.46 -3.19 4.52
C GLN A 410 -11.91 -2.71 4.44
N ALA A 411 -12.40 -2.39 3.24
CA ALA A 411 -13.78 -1.99 3.00
C ALA A 411 -14.77 -3.10 3.40
N GLU A 412 -14.42 -4.37 3.19
CA GLU A 412 -15.21 -5.49 3.67
C GLU A 412 -15.18 -5.64 5.20
N GLY A 413 -14.03 -5.37 5.84
CA GLY A 413 -13.94 -5.31 7.30
C GLY A 413 -14.91 -4.27 7.88
N MET A 414 -15.01 -3.12 7.22
CA MET A 414 -15.95 -2.06 7.54
C MET A 414 -17.41 -2.45 7.25
N ALA A 415 -17.69 -3.08 6.12
CA ALA A 415 -19.02 -3.60 5.77
C ALA A 415 -19.56 -4.50 6.88
N ARG A 416 -18.74 -5.42 7.41
CA ARG A 416 -19.13 -6.28 8.53
C ARG A 416 -19.50 -5.55 9.81
N LEU A 417 -18.92 -4.38 10.07
CA LEU A 417 -19.22 -3.60 11.26
C LEU A 417 -20.52 -2.81 11.09
N LEU A 418 -20.76 -2.26 9.90
CA LEU A 418 -21.85 -1.33 9.63
C LEU A 418 -23.13 -2.00 9.10
N ASP A 419 -23.00 -2.97 8.20
CA ASP A 419 -24.10 -3.78 7.67
C ASP A 419 -23.59 -5.19 7.34
N PRO A 420 -23.72 -6.15 8.27
CA PRO A 420 -23.29 -7.54 8.06
C PRO A 420 -23.97 -8.24 6.86
N GLY A 421 -25.11 -7.72 6.40
CA GLY A 421 -25.85 -8.21 5.23
C GLY A 421 -25.46 -7.53 3.92
N ALA A 422 -24.69 -6.43 3.96
CA ALA A 422 -24.22 -5.76 2.77
C ALA A 422 -23.35 -6.71 1.93
N ASN A 423 -23.48 -6.62 0.62
CA ASN A 423 -22.59 -7.29 -0.32
C ASN A 423 -22.06 -6.23 -1.28
N MET A 424 -20.80 -5.85 -1.09
CA MET A 424 -20.14 -4.81 -1.90
C MET A 424 -20.16 -5.12 -3.40
N TRP A 425 -20.16 -6.40 -3.79
CA TRP A 425 -20.23 -6.81 -5.20
C TRP A 425 -21.59 -6.49 -5.82
N VAL A 426 -22.68 -6.73 -5.07
CA VAL A 426 -24.04 -6.43 -5.50
C VAL A 426 -24.27 -4.92 -5.55
N LEU A 427 -23.72 -4.17 -4.60
CA LEU A 427 -23.78 -2.70 -4.58
C LEU A 427 -23.01 -2.08 -5.76
N ALA A 428 -21.90 -2.69 -6.17
CA ALA A 428 -21.07 -2.19 -7.27
C ALA A 428 -21.60 -2.57 -8.67
N GLU A 429 -22.36 -3.68 -8.80
CA GLU A 429 -22.89 -4.16 -10.08
C GLU A 429 -23.61 -3.08 -10.92
N PRO A 430 -24.62 -2.35 -10.40
CA PRO A 430 -25.32 -1.35 -11.20
C PRO A 430 -24.39 -0.24 -11.68
N LEU A 431 -23.46 0.19 -10.82
CA LEU A 431 -22.47 1.24 -11.13
C LEU A 431 -21.51 0.79 -12.23
N ILE A 432 -21.00 -0.44 -12.16
CA ILE A 432 -20.13 -1.04 -13.18
C ILE A 432 -20.87 -1.10 -14.50
N ARG A 433 -22.13 -1.58 -14.51
CA ARG A 433 -22.94 -1.71 -15.72
C ARG A 433 -23.16 -0.36 -16.40
N GLU A 434 -23.48 0.67 -15.63
CA GLU A 434 -23.67 2.04 -16.15
C GLU A 434 -22.37 2.60 -16.73
N TRP A 435 -21.25 2.45 -16.03
CA TRP A 435 -19.95 2.91 -16.52
C TRP A 435 -19.51 2.19 -17.78
N MET A 436 -19.74 0.87 -17.87
CA MET A 436 -19.46 0.11 -19.08
C MET A 436 -20.32 0.56 -20.26
N ALA A 437 -21.61 0.82 -20.04
CA ALA A 437 -22.47 1.37 -21.09
C ALA A 437 -21.94 2.72 -21.60
N ALA A 438 -21.44 3.56 -20.68
CA ALA A 438 -20.86 4.87 -21.01
C ALA A 438 -19.47 4.79 -21.67
N ASN A 439 -18.63 3.80 -21.34
CA ASN A 439 -17.22 3.75 -21.77
C ASN A 439 -16.89 2.68 -22.82
N LEU A 440 -17.69 1.62 -22.91
CA LEU A 440 -17.53 0.50 -23.85
C LEU A 440 -18.71 0.37 -24.82
N GLY A 441 -19.75 1.19 -24.66
CA GLY A 441 -20.91 1.22 -25.54
C GLY A 441 -20.57 1.68 -26.97
N PRO A 442 -21.50 1.50 -27.94
CA PRO A 442 -21.29 1.83 -29.34
C PRO A 442 -20.82 3.28 -29.56
N ARG A 443 -21.37 4.20 -28.77
CA ARG A 443 -21.00 5.62 -28.78
C ARG A 443 -19.55 5.85 -28.35
N ALA A 444 -19.13 5.24 -27.24
CA ALA A 444 -17.75 5.39 -26.74
C ALA A 444 -16.72 4.77 -27.68
N ARG A 445 -17.09 3.65 -28.35
CA ARG A 445 -16.28 3.06 -29.41
C ARG A 445 -16.15 4.02 -30.59
N ALA A 446 -17.24 4.60 -31.06
CA ALA A 446 -17.21 5.60 -32.14
C ALA A 446 -16.36 6.84 -31.79
N GLU A 447 -16.49 7.37 -30.57
CA GLU A 447 -15.68 8.50 -30.09
C GLU A 447 -14.18 8.14 -29.97
N THR A 448 -13.85 6.91 -29.56
CA THR A 448 -12.47 6.44 -29.47
C THR A 448 -11.87 6.27 -30.87
N THR A 449 -12.58 5.63 -31.79
CA THR A 449 -12.16 5.50 -33.21
C THR A 449 -11.97 6.87 -33.85
N ALA A 450 -12.86 7.83 -33.60
CA ALA A 450 -12.73 9.19 -34.13
C ALA A 450 -11.46 9.90 -33.61
N ARG A 451 -11.15 9.77 -32.31
CA ARG A 451 -9.91 10.31 -31.72
C ARG A 451 -8.67 9.65 -32.30
N GLU A 452 -8.67 8.33 -32.45
CA GLU A 452 -7.56 7.58 -33.04
C GLU A 452 -7.33 7.96 -34.52
N MET A 453 -8.40 8.11 -35.30
CA MET A 453 -8.31 8.59 -36.68
C MET A 453 -7.75 10.02 -36.74
N LEU A 454 -8.17 10.91 -35.84
CA LEU A 454 -7.63 12.27 -35.77
C LEU A 454 -6.14 12.28 -35.39
N HIS A 455 -5.74 11.46 -34.41
CA HIS A 455 -4.33 11.30 -34.04
C HIS A 455 -3.48 10.71 -35.17
N LEU A 456 -4.04 9.76 -35.94
CA LEU A 456 -3.37 9.20 -37.11
C LEU A 456 -3.22 10.25 -38.21
N ALA A 457 -4.27 11.03 -38.48
CA ALA A 457 -4.23 12.14 -39.45
C ALA A 457 -3.18 13.20 -39.06
N GLN A 458 -3.07 13.54 -37.78
CA GLN A 458 -2.05 14.47 -37.27
C GLN A 458 -0.63 13.90 -37.32
N ARG A 459 -0.46 12.57 -37.25
CA ARG A 459 0.85 11.89 -37.32
C ARG A 459 1.26 11.51 -38.74
N LEU A 460 0.34 11.53 -39.69
CA LEU A 460 0.57 11.18 -41.09
C LEU A 460 1.77 11.93 -41.70
N PRO A 461 1.93 13.26 -41.52
CA PRO A 461 3.09 13.99 -42.06
C PRO A 461 4.43 13.46 -41.51
N ARG A 462 4.50 13.15 -40.21
CA ARG A 462 5.71 12.62 -39.57
C ARG A 462 6.04 11.19 -39.97
N ILE A 463 5.03 10.39 -40.32
CA ILE A 463 5.23 9.02 -40.84
C ILE A 463 5.77 9.10 -42.26
N MET A 464 5.28 10.04 -43.07
CA MET A 464 5.81 10.32 -44.41
C MET A 464 7.28 10.77 -44.34
N ASP A 465 7.61 11.74 -43.47
CA ASP A 465 9.01 12.19 -43.27
C ASP A 465 9.95 11.06 -42.79
N ARG A 466 9.44 10.12 -41.98
CA ARG A 466 10.21 8.96 -41.51
C ARG A 466 10.43 7.90 -42.58
N LEU A 467 9.48 7.72 -43.49
CA LEU A 467 9.64 6.80 -44.63
C LEU A 467 10.63 7.37 -45.66
N GLU A 468 10.66 8.69 -45.85
CA GLU A 468 11.69 9.35 -46.66
C GLU A 468 13.09 9.21 -46.04
N THR A 469 13.22 9.39 -44.73
CA THR A 469 14.52 9.26 -44.02
C THR A 469 15.03 7.83 -43.85
N LEU A 470 14.17 6.80 -43.91
CA LEU A 470 14.58 5.39 -43.95
C LEU A 470 15.07 4.92 -45.33
N SER A 471 14.90 5.76 -46.36
CA SER A 471 15.41 5.50 -47.71
C SER A 471 16.86 5.96 -47.91
N ASP A 472 17.50 6.49 -46.86
CA ASP A 472 18.87 7.03 -46.89
C ASP A 472 19.87 6.01 -46.26
N PRO A 473 20.80 5.40 -47.03
CA PRO A 473 21.50 4.17 -46.64
C PRO A 473 22.74 4.36 -45.74
N GLU A 474 23.07 5.57 -45.29
CA GLU A 474 24.33 5.81 -44.55
C GLU A 474 24.10 6.25 -43.10
N ARG A 475 24.09 5.31 -42.14
CA ARG A 475 24.63 5.51 -40.78
C ARG A 475 24.76 4.21 -39.97
N PRO A 476 25.92 3.94 -39.32
CA PRO A 476 26.15 2.72 -38.55
C PRO A 476 25.68 2.83 -37.09
N ARG A 477 25.22 1.69 -36.55
CA ARG A 477 24.79 1.52 -35.13
C ARG A 477 26.01 1.28 -34.21
N PRO A 478 26.02 1.79 -32.96
CA PRO A 478 27.14 1.60 -32.04
C PRO A 478 27.07 0.27 -31.28
N VAL A 479 28.25 -0.32 -31.05
CA VAL A 479 28.51 -1.58 -30.33
C VAL A 479 28.68 -1.31 -28.83
N ILE A 480 28.05 -2.13 -27.99
CA ILE A 480 28.20 -2.12 -26.52
C ILE A 480 29.14 -3.25 -26.10
N MET A 481 30.24 -2.92 -25.42
CA MET A 481 31.16 -3.88 -24.80
C MET A 481 30.89 -4.07 -23.30
N SER A 482 30.99 -5.32 -22.86
CA SER A 482 30.70 -5.84 -21.52
C SER A 482 31.94 -6.09 -20.65
N GLY A 483 31.74 -6.09 -19.33
CA GLY A 483 32.54 -6.85 -18.34
C GLY A 483 33.63 -6.04 -17.62
N SER A 484 34.03 -6.30 -16.38
CA SER A 484 33.71 -7.38 -15.43
C SER A 484 34.20 -7.04 -14.00
N ARG A 485 33.60 -7.75 -13.03
CA ARG A 485 33.91 -8.09 -11.62
C ARG A 485 35.32 -7.73 -11.05
N LEU A 486 35.39 -7.38 -9.75
CA LEU A 486 35.99 -8.23 -8.70
C LEU A 486 35.77 -7.75 -7.24
N SER A 487 35.47 -8.73 -6.38
CA SER A 487 35.83 -8.95 -4.95
C SER A 487 35.85 -7.83 -3.91
N ALA A 488 35.21 -8.10 -2.76
CA ALA A 488 35.93 -8.45 -1.53
C ALA A 488 34.95 -8.91 -0.43
N ALA A 489 35.31 -10.02 0.22
CA ALA A 489 34.61 -10.66 1.32
C ALA A 489 35.03 -10.10 2.70
N ILE A 490 34.25 -10.46 3.72
CA ILE A 490 34.53 -10.61 5.17
C ILE A 490 33.51 -9.83 6.02
N GLY A 491 32.63 -10.58 6.69
CA GLY A 491 31.66 -10.08 7.68
C GLY A 491 30.45 -11.00 7.94
N GLY A 492 30.59 -12.32 7.78
CA GLY A 492 29.45 -13.24 7.57
C GLY A 492 28.69 -13.74 8.80
N GLY A 493 29.23 -13.68 10.02
CA GLY A 493 28.63 -14.45 11.14
C GLY A 493 27.24 -13.98 11.61
N LEU A 494 27.06 -12.67 11.83
CA LEU A 494 25.78 -12.11 12.29
C LEU A 494 24.83 -11.76 11.13
N LEU A 495 25.42 -11.44 9.98
CA LEU A 495 24.70 -11.09 8.77
C LEU A 495 23.99 -12.32 8.20
N VAL A 496 24.66 -13.47 8.14
CA VAL A 496 24.06 -14.73 7.65
C VAL A 496 22.86 -15.13 8.50
N ALA A 497 22.89 -14.89 9.82
CA ALA A 497 21.74 -15.16 10.69
C ALA A 497 20.55 -14.21 10.41
N LEU A 498 20.78 -12.91 10.21
CA LEU A 498 19.73 -11.95 9.85
C LEU A 498 19.24 -12.08 8.40
N LEU A 499 20.09 -12.58 7.51
CA LEU A 499 19.84 -12.81 6.07
C LEU A 499 19.01 -14.06 5.81
N TRP A 500 19.18 -15.12 6.60
CA TRP A 500 18.39 -16.34 6.47
C TRP A 500 17.00 -16.22 7.11
N LEU A 501 16.85 -15.32 8.09
CA LEU A 501 15.56 -14.98 8.71
C LEU A 501 14.52 -14.37 7.75
N ILE A 502 14.97 -13.81 6.63
CA ILE A 502 14.13 -13.08 5.67
C ILE A 502 13.71 -13.97 4.48
N LEU A 503 14.33 -15.14 4.27
CA LEU A 503 14.23 -15.85 2.97
C LEU A 503 13.90 -17.34 3.01
N GLY A 504 13.94 -17.98 4.18
CA GLY A 504 13.68 -19.42 4.29
C GLY A 504 14.71 -20.33 3.62
#